data_AF-A0A7Z7VX93-F1
#
_entry.id   AF-A0A7Z7VX93-F1
#
_cell.length_a   1.000
_cell.length_b   1.000
_cell.length_c   1.000
_cell.angle_alpha   90.00
_cell.angle_beta   90.00
_cell.angle_gamma   90.00
#
_symmetry.space_group_name_H-M   'P 1'
#
loop_
_entity.id
_entity.type
_entity.pdbx_description
1 polymer ?
#
loop_
_entity_poly.entity_id
_entity_poly.type
_entity_poly.pdbx_seq_one_letter_code
_entity_poly.pdbx_strand_id
1 'polypeptide(L)'
;MIELPAIENDRSKRIEHKGQVITIKQLAEACGATPQVVRQRLFRHGWSVEDVLNNGANRTNKIDLTKEQHTNFVSANLTYGLVRERLSAGWDLDLACRLSKKFKGDADNIYYDFHKGDRKIKAPYSRMLEAQEYGVDIKTITRRLAKGYDLEDALNKPIKRKYQEPIYIERDYALESYQAYQRYMAEKSRNRKPWLKTVPQRHERTDYGDYLFEHAGTAKIKTDMYGHQQLI
;
A
#
# COMPACT_ATOMS: atom_id res chain seq x y z
N MET A 1 -14.73 45.36 -14.56
CA MET A 1 -15.40 45.02 -13.29
C MET A 1 -15.33 43.52 -13.12
N ILE A 2 -15.19 43.03 -11.88
CA ILE A 2 -15.16 41.58 -11.59
C ILE A 2 -16.58 41.21 -11.16
N GLU A 3 -17.22 40.29 -11.89
CA GLU A 3 -18.53 39.76 -11.52
C GLU A 3 -18.33 38.72 -10.40
N LEU A 4 -18.84 39.02 -9.21
CA LEU A 4 -18.75 38.15 -8.03
C LEU A 4 -20.14 37.88 -7.48
N PRO A 5 -20.39 36.66 -6.96
CA PRO A 5 -21.70 36.32 -6.42
C PRO A 5 -22.04 37.19 -5.19
N ALA A 6 -23.30 37.60 -5.08
CA ALA A 6 -23.79 38.28 -3.90
C ALA A 6 -24.05 37.25 -2.78
N ILE A 7 -23.38 37.41 -1.64
CA ILE A 7 -23.54 36.52 -0.49
C ILE A 7 -24.32 37.27 0.58
N GLU A 8 -25.47 36.74 0.96
CA GLU A 8 -26.33 37.33 2.00
C GLU A 8 -25.64 37.27 3.37
N ASN A 9 -25.76 38.36 4.15
CA ASN A 9 -25.24 38.45 5.53
C ASN A 9 -23.73 38.16 5.67
N ASP A 10 -22.90 38.56 4.71
CA ASP A 10 -21.47 38.36 4.81
C ASP A 10 -20.79 39.32 5.82
N ARG A 11 -20.16 38.73 6.84
CA ARG A 11 -19.36 39.43 7.87
C ARG A 11 -17.85 39.30 7.63
N SER A 12 -17.43 38.80 6.47
CA SER A 12 -16.02 38.62 6.16
C SER A 12 -15.30 39.96 5.90
N LYS A 13 -13.98 39.94 6.00
CA LYS A 13 -13.16 41.16 5.86
C LYS A 13 -13.31 41.72 4.44
N ARG A 14 -13.52 43.03 4.35
CA ARG A 14 -13.67 43.79 3.10
C ARG A 14 -12.31 44.24 2.59
N ILE A 15 -12.13 44.19 1.27
CA ILE A 15 -10.89 44.53 0.57
C ILE A 15 -11.26 45.40 -0.63
N GLU A 16 -10.57 46.51 -0.81
CA GLU A 16 -10.73 47.36 -1.98
C GLU A 16 -9.84 46.84 -3.11
N HIS A 17 -10.43 46.61 -4.27
CA HIS A 17 -9.70 46.24 -5.48
C HIS A 17 -10.33 46.90 -6.70
N LYS A 18 -9.54 47.67 -7.44
CA LYS A 18 -9.97 48.42 -8.64
C LYS A 18 -11.25 49.25 -8.44
N GLY A 19 -11.38 49.91 -7.27
CA GLY A 19 -12.54 50.74 -6.94
C GLY A 19 -13.80 49.98 -6.51
N GLN A 20 -13.73 48.65 -6.41
CA GLN A 20 -14.81 47.80 -5.91
C GLN A 20 -14.46 47.25 -4.53
N VAL A 21 -15.42 47.30 -3.59
CA VAL A 21 -15.28 46.66 -2.28
C VAL A 21 -15.70 45.21 -2.42
N ILE A 22 -14.74 44.30 -2.25
CA ILE A 22 -14.91 42.86 -2.41
C ILE A 22 -14.70 42.18 -1.05
N THR A 23 -15.48 41.14 -0.75
CA THR A 23 -15.31 40.36 0.47
C THR A 23 -14.52 39.07 0.24
N ILE A 24 -13.90 38.55 1.30
CA ILE A 24 -13.13 37.30 1.24
C ILE A 24 -14.02 36.11 0.85
N LYS A 25 -15.27 36.04 1.35
CA LYS A 25 -16.18 34.96 0.97
C LYS A 25 -16.59 35.04 -0.50
N GLN A 26 -16.82 36.25 -1.02
CA GLN A 26 -17.12 36.45 -2.44
C GLN A 26 -15.99 35.95 -3.33
N LEU A 27 -14.74 36.26 -2.96
CA LEU A 27 -13.57 35.73 -3.67
C LEU A 27 -13.47 34.20 -3.56
N ALA A 28 -13.75 33.65 -2.37
CA ALA A 28 -13.67 32.22 -2.12
C ALA A 28 -14.69 31.41 -2.94
N GLU A 29 -15.93 31.88 -3.05
CA GLU A 29 -16.93 31.24 -3.90
C GLU A 29 -16.60 31.38 -5.39
N ALA A 30 -16.23 32.58 -5.83
CA ALA A 30 -15.87 32.82 -7.23
C ALA A 30 -14.69 31.94 -7.69
N CYS A 31 -13.75 31.67 -6.79
CA CYS A 31 -12.58 30.87 -7.11
C CYS A 31 -12.67 29.40 -6.67
N GLY A 32 -13.76 28.97 -6.01
CA GLY A 32 -13.93 27.59 -5.55
C GLY A 32 -12.94 27.17 -4.45
N ALA A 33 -12.42 28.11 -3.66
CA ALA A 33 -11.49 27.86 -2.56
C ALA A 33 -12.16 28.06 -1.19
N THR A 34 -11.53 27.59 -0.12
CA THR A 34 -12.02 27.93 1.22
C THR A 34 -11.64 29.37 1.59
N PRO A 35 -12.46 30.10 2.37
CA PRO A 35 -12.14 31.47 2.81
C PRO A 35 -10.80 31.57 3.55
N GLN A 36 -10.37 30.50 4.22
CA GLN A 36 -9.08 30.43 4.90
C GLN A 36 -7.89 30.43 3.93
N VAL A 37 -8.00 29.71 2.81
CA VAL A 37 -6.96 29.68 1.76
C VAL A 37 -6.83 31.06 1.11
N VAL A 38 -7.96 31.71 0.79
CA VAL A 38 -7.99 33.08 0.28
C VAL A 38 -7.32 34.06 1.25
N ARG A 39 -7.68 33.98 2.54
CA ARG A 39 -7.07 34.82 3.59
C ARG A 39 -5.55 34.62 3.70
N GLN A 40 -5.07 33.36 3.70
CA GLN A 40 -3.64 33.08 3.76
C GLN A 40 -2.90 33.65 2.54
N ARG A 41 -3.45 33.50 1.34
CA ARG A 41 -2.82 34.00 0.10
C ARG A 41 -2.71 35.52 0.09
N LEU A 42 -3.78 36.24 0.42
CA LEU A 42 -3.78 37.71 0.42
C LEU A 42 -2.88 38.30 1.51
N PHE A 43 -2.98 37.81 2.75
CA PHE A 43 -2.33 38.49 3.90
C PHE A 43 -1.01 37.86 4.35
N ARG A 44 -0.80 36.55 4.15
CA ARG A 44 0.43 35.86 4.58
C ARG A 44 1.42 35.68 3.44
N HIS A 45 0.91 35.44 2.23
CA HIS A 45 1.73 35.22 1.03
C HIS A 45 1.81 36.44 0.10
N GLY A 46 1.03 37.49 0.37
CA GLY A 46 1.08 38.75 -0.37
C GLY A 46 0.56 38.66 -1.81
N TRP A 47 -0.32 37.71 -2.11
CA TRP A 47 -0.89 37.55 -3.47
C TRP A 47 -1.84 38.69 -3.81
N SER A 48 -1.92 39.04 -5.09
CA SER A 48 -2.93 39.97 -5.58
C SER A 48 -4.32 39.32 -5.63
N VAL A 49 -5.37 40.13 -5.69
CA VAL A 49 -6.76 39.64 -5.84
C VAL A 49 -6.94 38.89 -7.17
N GLU A 50 -6.26 39.33 -8.23
CA GLU A 50 -6.30 38.70 -9.55
C GLU A 50 -5.61 37.32 -9.51
N ASP A 51 -4.46 37.22 -8.85
CA ASP A 51 -3.76 35.95 -8.68
C ASP A 51 -4.61 34.94 -7.91
N VAL A 52 -5.36 35.42 -6.92
CA VAL A 52 -6.29 34.59 -6.14
C VAL A 52 -7.49 34.17 -6.98
N LEU A 53 -7.98 34.97 -7.92
CA LEU A 53 -9.08 34.55 -8.81
C LEU A 53 -8.59 33.53 -9.84
N ASN A 54 -7.41 33.76 -10.42
CA ASN A 54 -6.84 32.90 -11.45
C ASN A 54 -6.31 31.56 -10.90
N ASN A 55 -5.82 31.54 -9.66
CA ASN A 55 -5.20 30.35 -9.03
C ASN A 55 -5.96 29.89 -7.76
N GLY A 56 -7.19 30.36 -7.58
CA GLY A 56 -7.93 30.30 -6.31
C GLY A 56 -8.32 28.92 -5.86
N ALA A 57 -9.05 28.18 -6.70
CA ALA A 57 -9.21 26.76 -6.50
C ALA A 57 -7.81 26.19 -6.42
N ASN A 58 -7.51 25.45 -5.36
CA ASN A 58 -6.38 24.53 -5.42
C ASN A 58 -6.53 23.84 -6.77
N ARG A 59 -5.64 24.10 -7.74
CA ARG A 59 -5.31 23.04 -8.69
C ARG A 59 -4.94 21.93 -7.74
N THR A 60 -5.88 21.00 -7.54
CA THR A 60 -5.52 19.75 -6.91
C THR A 60 -4.30 19.37 -7.71
N ASN A 61 -3.19 19.05 -7.05
CA ASN A 61 -2.01 18.57 -7.77
C ASN A 61 -2.33 17.20 -8.40
N LYS A 62 -3.59 16.92 -8.72
CA LYS A 62 -4.09 15.70 -9.27
C LYS A 62 -3.73 15.72 -10.74
N ILE A 63 -2.86 14.78 -11.08
CA ILE A 63 -2.58 14.41 -12.45
C ILE A 63 -3.66 13.39 -12.80
N ASP A 64 -4.25 13.51 -13.98
CA ASP A 64 -5.18 12.50 -14.47
C ASP A 64 -4.39 11.23 -14.82
N LEU A 65 -4.57 10.19 -14.01
CA LEU A 65 -3.86 8.92 -14.11
C LEU A 65 -4.83 7.84 -14.56
N THR A 66 -4.36 6.91 -15.40
CA THR A 66 -5.09 5.67 -15.66
C THR A 66 -5.15 4.83 -14.38
N LYS A 67 -6.02 3.81 -14.35
CA LYS A 67 -6.13 2.90 -13.19
C LYS A 67 -4.78 2.23 -12.87
N GLU A 68 -4.04 1.80 -13.88
CA GLU A 68 -2.72 1.15 -13.71
C GLU A 68 -1.64 2.13 -13.25
N GLN A 69 -1.63 3.34 -13.80
CA GLN A 69 -0.71 4.37 -13.33
C GLN A 69 -0.99 4.76 -11.89
N HIS A 70 -2.27 4.79 -11.49
CA HIS A 70 -2.67 5.06 -10.12
C HIS A 70 -2.25 3.92 -9.17
N THR A 71 -2.38 2.65 -9.55
CA THR A 71 -1.89 1.53 -8.72
C THR A 71 -0.37 1.58 -8.56
N ASN A 72 0.38 1.88 -9.62
CA ASN A 72 1.83 2.08 -9.57
C ASN A 72 2.22 3.28 -8.69
N PHE A 73 1.54 4.41 -8.84
CA PHE A 73 1.73 5.61 -8.03
C PHE A 73 1.56 5.33 -6.53
N VAL A 74 0.51 4.60 -6.17
CA VAL A 74 0.22 4.22 -4.78
C VAL A 74 1.23 3.19 -4.27
N SER A 75 1.56 2.17 -5.05
CA SER A 75 2.50 1.11 -4.65
C SER A 75 3.92 1.63 -4.47
N ALA A 76 4.35 2.58 -5.30
CA ALA A 76 5.64 3.26 -5.18
C ALA A 76 5.67 4.35 -4.08
N ASN A 77 4.53 4.64 -3.44
CA ASN A 77 4.36 5.66 -2.40
C ASN A 77 4.91 7.03 -2.85
N LEU A 78 4.46 7.48 -4.02
CA LEU A 78 4.87 8.74 -4.63
C LEU A 78 3.95 9.89 -4.23
N THR A 79 4.45 11.11 -4.35
CA THR A 79 3.64 12.33 -4.24
C THR A 79 3.42 12.91 -5.63
N TYR A 80 2.26 13.54 -5.85
CA TYR A 80 1.99 14.19 -7.13
C TYR A 80 3.00 15.31 -7.46
N GLY A 81 3.56 15.97 -6.45
CA GLY A 81 4.63 16.95 -6.63
C GLY A 81 5.88 16.34 -7.27
N LEU A 82 6.28 15.14 -6.81
CA LEU A 82 7.42 14.41 -7.37
C LEU A 82 7.14 13.92 -8.80
N VAL A 83 5.93 13.45 -9.09
CA VAL A 83 5.56 13.03 -10.46
C VAL A 83 5.62 14.23 -11.40
N ARG A 84 5.15 15.42 -10.96
CA ARG A 84 5.26 16.64 -11.76
C ARG A 84 6.71 17.07 -11.97
N GLU A 85 7.56 16.99 -10.95
CA GLU A 85 9.00 17.25 -11.07
C GLU A 85 9.62 16.34 -12.13
N ARG A 86 9.29 15.05 -12.12
CA ARG A 86 9.73 14.08 -13.14
C ARG A 86 9.23 14.43 -14.53
N LEU A 87 7.95 14.75 -14.69
CA LEU A 87 7.39 15.20 -15.97
C LEU A 87 8.08 16.47 -16.47
N SER A 88 8.40 17.42 -15.58
CA SER A 88 9.15 18.63 -15.96
C SER A 88 10.61 18.34 -16.34
N ALA A 89 11.20 17.29 -15.78
CA ALA A 89 12.51 16.76 -16.15
C ALA A 89 12.45 15.88 -17.41
N GLY A 90 11.29 15.80 -18.08
CA GLY A 90 11.10 15.08 -19.35
C GLY A 90 10.78 13.60 -19.21
N TRP A 91 10.50 13.11 -17.99
CA TRP A 91 10.18 11.69 -17.81
C TRP A 91 8.85 11.34 -18.45
N ASP A 92 8.78 10.14 -19.01
CA ASP A 92 7.49 9.56 -19.39
C ASP A 92 6.58 9.37 -18.16
N LEU A 93 5.27 9.57 -18.33
CA LEU A 93 4.30 9.54 -17.25
C LEU A 93 4.24 8.16 -16.57
N ASP A 94 4.28 7.09 -17.36
CA ASP A 94 4.21 5.72 -16.84
C ASP A 94 5.50 5.37 -16.09
N LEU A 95 6.66 5.74 -16.65
CA LEU A 95 7.95 5.60 -15.95
C LEU A 95 7.99 6.42 -14.65
N ALA A 96 7.47 7.65 -14.66
CA ALA A 96 7.41 8.52 -13.50
C ALA A 96 6.54 7.98 -12.36
N CYS A 97 5.46 7.26 -12.69
CA CYS A 97 4.60 6.61 -11.70
C CYS A 97 5.13 5.25 -11.23
N ARG A 98 5.89 4.54 -12.07
CA ARG A 98 6.44 3.21 -11.76
C ARG A 98 7.66 3.26 -10.86
N LEU A 99 8.60 4.18 -11.11
CA LEU A 99 9.88 4.19 -10.41
C LEU A 99 9.76 4.73 -8.98
N SER A 100 10.46 4.10 -8.03
CA SER A 100 10.49 4.55 -6.63
C SER A 100 11.07 5.96 -6.47
N LYS A 101 10.76 6.65 -5.35
CA LYS A 101 11.28 7.99 -5.00
C LYS A 101 12.82 8.12 -4.92
N LYS A 102 13.54 7.00 -4.93
CA LYS A 102 15.02 6.97 -4.90
C LYS A 102 15.65 7.20 -6.27
N PHE A 103 14.87 7.06 -7.34
CA PHE A 103 15.29 7.44 -8.69
C PHE A 103 15.12 8.94 -8.92
N LYS A 104 16.18 9.57 -9.43
CA LYS A 104 16.29 11.01 -9.69
C LYS A 104 17.08 11.25 -10.98
N GLY A 105 17.12 12.51 -11.42
CA GLY A 105 17.83 12.94 -12.62
C GLY A 105 16.86 13.30 -13.74
N ASP A 106 17.42 13.72 -14.87
CA ASP A 106 16.67 14.04 -16.08
C ASP A 106 16.30 12.77 -16.84
N ALA A 107 15.40 12.88 -17.82
CA ALA A 107 14.92 11.74 -18.60
C ALA A 107 16.06 10.88 -19.19
N ASP A 108 17.14 11.52 -19.66
CA ASP A 108 18.28 10.85 -20.28
C ASP A 108 19.28 10.28 -19.26
N ASN A 109 19.28 10.77 -18.02
CA ASN A 109 20.25 10.41 -17.00
C ASN A 109 19.59 10.08 -15.66
N ILE A 110 18.64 9.16 -15.71
CA ILE A 110 17.97 8.64 -14.52
C ILE A 110 18.96 7.78 -13.73
N TYR A 111 19.11 8.07 -12.44
CA TYR A 111 19.96 7.30 -11.53
C TYR A 111 19.26 7.00 -10.21
N TYR A 112 19.69 5.92 -9.56
CA TYR A 112 19.27 5.53 -8.22
C TYR A 112 20.25 6.04 -7.17
N ASP A 113 19.76 6.74 -6.15
CA ASP A 113 20.55 7.17 -5.00
C ASP A 113 20.67 6.04 -3.96
N PHE A 114 21.84 5.40 -3.91
CA PHE A 114 22.24 4.52 -2.81
C PHE A 114 22.91 5.32 -1.69
N HIS A 115 22.69 4.90 -0.44
CA HIS A 115 23.37 5.46 0.73
C HIS A 115 24.32 4.42 1.31
N LYS A 116 25.61 4.79 1.43
CA LYS A 116 26.66 4.01 2.10
C LYS A 116 27.18 4.85 3.27
N GLY A 117 26.50 4.75 4.41
CA GLY A 117 26.68 5.72 5.50
C GLY A 117 26.34 7.13 5.01
N ASP A 118 27.28 8.06 5.14
CA ASP A 118 27.12 9.46 4.69
C ASP A 118 27.36 9.65 3.19
N ARG A 119 27.96 8.67 2.51
CA ARG A 119 28.27 8.78 1.07
C ARG A 119 27.05 8.40 0.24
N LYS A 120 26.71 9.24 -0.73
CA LYS A 120 25.69 8.96 -1.76
C LYS A 120 26.38 8.40 -2.99
N ILE A 121 25.97 7.22 -3.42
CA ILE A 121 26.46 6.55 -4.62
C ILE A 121 25.33 6.56 -5.63
N LYS A 122 25.59 7.10 -6.83
CA LYS A 122 24.62 7.15 -7.92
C LYS A 122 24.82 5.95 -8.84
N ALA A 123 23.77 5.20 -9.09
CA ALA A 123 23.79 4.09 -10.06
C ALA A 123 22.87 4.43 -11.24
N PRO A 124 23.37 4.44 -12.49
CA PRO A 124 22.54 4.68 -13.67
C PRO A 124 21.39 3.66 -13.79
N TYR A 125 20.23 4.11 -14.27
CA TYR A 125 19.05 3.26 -14.44
C TYR A 125 19.29 2.10 -15.42
N SER A 126 20.03 2.32 -16.50
CA SER A 126 20.41 1.27 -17.47
C SER A 126 21.14 0.11 -16.81
N ARG A 127 22.17 0.40 -16.00
CA ARG A 127 22.92 -0.62 -15.25
C ARG A 127 22.06 -1.35 -14.21
N MET A 128 21.09 -0.65 -13.62
CA MET A 128 20.14 -1.28 -12.70
C MET A 128 19.21 -2.26 -13.42
N LEU A 129 18.79 -1.93 -14.64
CA LEU A 129 17.98 -2.80 -15.48
C LEU A 129 18.75 -4.07 -15.87
N GLU A 130 19.99 -3.91 -16.35
CA GLU A 130 20.89 -5.03 -16.64
C GLU A 130 21.06 -5.96 -15.43
N ALA A 131 21.37 -5.39 -14.26
CA ALA A 131 21.52 -6.17 -13.03
C ALA A 131 20.25 -6.94 -12.65
N GLN A 132 19.07 -6.35 -12.88
CA GLN A 132 17.78 -6.99 -12.62
C GLN A 132 17.54 -8.18 -13.58
N GLU A 133 17.94 -8.08 -14.85
CA GLU A 133 17.89 -9.18 -15.82
C GLU A 133 18.77 -10.37 -15.39
N TYR A 134 19.94 -10.09 -14.81
CA TYR A 134 20.80 -11.11 -14.19
C TYR A 134 20.30 -11.60 -12.81
N GLY A 135 19.10 -11.19 -12.39
CA GLY A 135 18.47 -11.60 -11.15
C GLY A 135 19.00 -10.92 -9.89
N VAL A 136 19.75 -9.83 -10.03
CA VAL A 136 20.29 -9.05 -8.90
C VAL A 136 19.31 -7.93 -8.52
N ASP A 137 18.59 -8.14 -7.42
CA ASP A 137 17.64 -7.15 -6.89
C ASP A 137 18.34 -5.95 -6.18
N ILE A 138 17.66 -4.81 -6.12
CA ILE A 138 18.07 -3.57 -5.43
C ILE A 138 18.46 -3.84 -3.97
N LYS A 139 17.75 -4.73 -3.29
CA LYS A 139 18.06 -5.12 -1.90
C LYS A 139 19.43 -5.81 -1.81
N THR A 140 19.77 -6.61 -2.81
CA THR A 140 21.06 -7.29 -2.89
C THR A 140 22.18 -6.28 -3.13
N ILE A 141 21.98 -5.33 -4.04
CA ILE A 141 22.93 -4.25 -4.33
C ILE A 141 23.19 -3.42 -3.07
N THR A 142 22.12 -2.96 -2.40
CA THR A 142 22.22 -2.20 -1.15
C THR A 142 23.02 -2.97 -0.08
N ARG A 143 22.76 -4.27 0.08
CA ARG A 143 23.47 -5.12 1.04
C ARG A 143 24.95 -5.27 0.67
N ARG A 144 25.29 -5.37 -0.61
CA ARG A 144 26.68 -5.43 -1.08
C ARG A 144 27.40 -4.11 -0.82
N LEU A 145 26.80 -2.98 -1.16
CA LEU A 145 27.36 -1.66 -0.88
C LEU A 145 27.61 -1.44 0.63
N ALA A 146 26.67 -1.87 1.48
CA ALA A 146 26.81 -1.82 2.93
C ALA A 146 27.96 -2.69 3.45
N LYS A 147 28.26 -3.81 2.79
CA LYS A 147 29.42 -4.68 3.08
C LYS A 147 30.75 -4.13 2.55
N GLY A 148 30.75 -2.95 1.95
CA GLY A 148 31.96 -2.29 1.46
C GLY A 148 32.26 -2.51 -0.02
N TYR A 149 31.44 -3.27 -0.74
CA TYR A 149 31.62 -3.51 -2.18
C TYR A 149 31.60 -2.19 -2.96
N ASP A 150 32.30 -2.20 -4.09
CA ASP A 150 32.17 -1.14 -5.10
C ASP A 150 30.87 -1.31 -5.89
N LEU A 151 30.45 -0.26 -6.62
CA LEU A 151 29.19 -0.27 -7.36
C LEU A 151 29.17 -1.35 -8.45
N GLU A 152 30.23 -1.45 -9.25
CA GLU A 152 30.31 -2.44 -10.35
C GLU A 152 30.30 -3.88 -9.81
N ASP A 153 31.06 -4.13 -8.73
CA ASP A 153 31.03 -5.43 -8.05
C ASP A 153 29.66 -5.73 -7.44
N ALA A 154 28.98 -4.69 -6.92
CA ALA A 154 27.66 -4.83 -6.33
C ALA A 154 26.60 -5.21 -7.38
N LEU A 155 26.77 -4.76 -8.62
CA LEU A 155 25.87 -5.09 -9.74
C LEU A 155 26.17 -6.47 -10.32
N ASN A 156 27.43 -6.77 -10.64
CA ASN A 156 27.78 -7.92 -11.48
C ASN A 156 27.95 -9.24 -10.72
N LYS A 157 28.17 -9.22 -9.40
CA LYS A 157 28.48 -10.45 -8.66
C LYS A 157 27.29 -11.41 -8.68
N PRO A 158 27.42 -12.69 -9.06
CA PRO A 158 26.30 -13.63 -9.06
C PRO A 158 25.82 -13.93 -7.63
N ILE A 159 24.52 -14.17 -7.47
CA ILE A 159 23.94 -14.58 -6.19
C ILE A 159 24.32 -16.03 -5.91
N LYS A 160 25.27 -16.25 -4.99
CA LYS A 160 25.54 -17.59 -4.46
C LYS A 160 24.39 -17.98 -3.53
N ARG A 161 23.45 -18.79 -4.00
CA ARG A 161 22.48 -19.44 -3.11
C ARG A 161 23.25 -20.43 -2.24
N LYS A 162 23.25 -20.23 -0.92
CA LYS A 162 23.65 -21.30 -0.01
C LYS A 162 22.55 -22.35 -0.11
N TYR A 163 22.88 -23.51 -0.67
CA TYR A 163 22.03 -24.68 -0.53
C TYR A 163 21.98 -24.99 0.97
N GLN A 164 20.82 -24.79 1.58
CA GLN A 164 20.54 -25.34 2.90
C GLN A 164 19.81 -26.63 2.63
N GLU A 165 20.42 -27.76 3.00
CA GLU A 165 19.69 -29.01 3.05
C GLU A 165 18.46 -28.81 3.94
N PRO A 166 17.25 -29.20 3.48
CA PRO A 166 16.08 -29.12 4.33
C PRO A 166 16.34 -29.99 5.56
N ILE A 167 16.38 -29.35 6.73
CA ILE A 167 16.48 -30.06 8.00
C ILE A 167 15.17 -30.83 8.15
N TYR A 168 15.22 -32.15 7.91
CA TYR A 168 14.15 -33.06 8.27
C TYR A 168 14.16 -33.17 9.79
N ILE A 169 13.29 -32.42 10.46
CA ILE A 169 13.03 -32.63 11.89
C ILE A 169 12.19 -33.91 11.97
N GLU A 170 12.79 -34.99 12.48
CA GLU A 170 12.07 -36.23 12.75
C GLU A 170 10.90 -35.98 13.71
N ARG A 171 9.79 -36.64 13.42
CA ARG A 171 8.40 -36.28 13.70
C ARG A 171 7.93 -36.48 15.15
N ASP A 172 8.83 -36.54 16.13
CA ASP A 172 8.41 -36.87 17.50
C ASP A 172 7.59 -35.74 18.14
N TYR A 173 7.93 -34.48 17.83
CA TYR A 173 7.15 -33.29 18.24
C TYR A 173 5.74 -33.23 17.63
N ALA A 174 5.53 -33.81 16.45
CA ALA A 174 4.24 -33.79 15.77
C ALA A 174 3.23 -34.73 16.44
N LEU A 175 3.68 -35.87 16.97
CA LEU A 175 2.81 -36.81 17.67
C LEU A 175 2.38 -36.25 19.03
N GLU A 176 3.31 -35.70 19.81
CA GLU A 176 3.02 -35.10 21.11
C GLU A 176 2.09 -33.89 20.99
N SER A 177 2.34 -33.01 20.02
CA SER A 177 1.48 -31.85 19.74
C SER A 177 0.09 -32.25 19.22
N TYR A 178 0.00 -33.30 18.39
CA TYR A 178 -1.29 -33.82 17.94
C TYR A 178 -2.10 -34.42 19.09
N GLN A 179 -1.46 -35.22 19.96
CA GLN A 179 -2.11 -35.74 21.16
C GLN A 179 -2.53 -34.61 22.11
N ALA A 180 -1.70 -33.58 22.30
CA ALA A 180 -2.05 -32.40 23.09
C ALA A 180 -3.24 -31.64 22.50
N TYR A 181 -3.28 -31.47 21.17
CA TYR A 181 -4.41 -30.85 20.46
C TYR A 181 -5.70 -31.66 20.60
N GLN A 182 -5.65 -32.99 20.48
CA GLN A 182 -6.79 -33.87 20.69
C GLN A 182 -7.33 -33.76 22.12
N ARG A 183 -6.44 -33.72 23.14
CA ARG A 183 -6.82 -33.49 24.54
C ARG A 183 -7.51 -32.14 24.73
N TYR A 184 -6.93 -31.06 24.20
CA TYR A 184 -7.50 -29.71 24.25
C TYR A 184 -8.91 -29.66 23.62
N MET A 185 -9.08 -30.24 22.43
CA MET A 185 -10.38 -30.27 21.74
C MET A 185 -11.41 -31.10 22.52
N ALA A 186 -11.01 -32.22 23.11
CA ALA A 186 -11.87 -33.04 23.96
C ALA A 186 -12.30 -32.27 25.23
N GLU A 187 -11.39 -31.56 25.89
CA GLU A 187 -11.68 -30.73 27.07
C GLU A 187 -12.61 -29.57 26.73
N LYS A 188 -12.34 -28.84 25.64
CA LYS A 188 -13.21 -27.78 25.13
C LYS A 188 -14.62 -28.29 24.82
N SER A 189 -14.73 -29.50 24.24
CA SER A 189 -16.03 -30.13 23.97
C SER A 189 -16.78 -30.45 25.27
N ARG A 190 -16.10 -31.00 26.28
CA ARG A 190 -16.67 -31.27 27.61
C ARG A 190 -17.17 -30.00 28.28
N ASN A 191 -16.39 -28.92 28.25
CA ASN A 191 -16.75 -27.64 28.87
C ASN A 191 -17.91 -26.95 28.14
N ARG A 192 -17.99 -27.07 26.81
CA ARG A 192 -19.07 -26.45 26.01
C ARG A 192 -20.40 -27.18 26.16
N LYS A 193 -20.38 -28.50 26.35
CA LYS A 193 -21.59 -29.34 26.46
C LYS A 193 -21.46 -30.36 27.59
N PRO A 194 -21.37 -29.93 28.86
CA PRO A 194 -21.15 -30.83 30.00
C PRO A 194 -22.29 -31.84 30.18
N TRP A 195 -23.52 -31.43 29.87
CA TRP A 195 -24.72 -32.29 29.97
C TRP A 195 -24.67 -33.53 29.07
N LEU A 196 -23.86 -33.55 28.00
CA LEU A 196 -23.67 -34.75 27.17
C LEU A 196 -22.95 -35.89 27.89
N LYS A 197 -22.23 -35.60 28.98
CA LYS A 197 -21.53 -36.58 29.81
C LYS A 197 -22.23 -36.84 31.14
N THR A 198 -22.95 -35.85 31.66
CA THR A 198 -23.65 -35.95 32.94
C THR A 198 -25.02 -36.61 32.81
N VAL A 199 -25.73 -36.40 31.70
CA VAL A 199 -27.07 -36.96 31.50
C VAL A 199 -26.92 -38.35 30.84
N PRO A 200 -27.43 -39.43 31.47
CA PRO A 200 -27.38 -40.75 30.86
C PRO A 200 -28.19 -40.73 29.55
N GLN A 201 -27.58 -41.20 28.46
CA GLN A 201 -28.35 -41.36 27.23
C GLN A 201 -29.36 -42.49 27.43
N ARG A 202 -30.61 -42.23 27.06
CA ARG A 202 -31.73 -43.17 27.22
C ARG A 202 -31.58 -44.43 26.37
N HIS A 203 -30.82 -44.35 25.29
CA HIS A 203 -30.58 -45.44 24.35
C HIS A 203 -29.08 -45.60 24.16
N GLU A 204 -28.62 -46.84 24.24
CA GLU A 204 -27.27 -47.20 23.86
C GLU A 204 -27.19 -47.31 22.32
N ARG A 205 -25.98 -47.20 21.79
CA ARG A 205 -25.78 -47.40 20.36
C ARG A 205 -26.02 -48.88 20.05
N THR A 206 -26.85 -49.16 19.05
CA THR A 206 -27.16 -50.54 18.65
C THR A 206 -26.11 -51.07 17.69
N ASP A 207 -25.93 -52.39 17.66
CA ASP A 207 -25.00 -53.07 16.74
C ASP A 207 -25.24 -52.68 15.27
N TYR A 208 -26.51 -52.50 14.87
CA TYR A 208 -26.86 -52.01 13.53
C TYR A 208 -26.51 -50.52 13.33
N GLY A 209 -26.60 -49.71 14.39
CA GLY A 209 -26.12 -48.33 14.39
C GLY A 209 -24.60 -48.26 14.21
N ASP A 210 -23.83 -49.06 14.95
CA ASP A 210 -22.38 -49.22 14.78
C ASP A 210 -22.04 -49.62 13.34
N TYR A 211 -22.73 -50.64 12.82
CA TYR A 211 -22.61 -51.09 11.43
C TYR A 211 -22.81 -49.96 10.42
N LEU A 212 -23.85 -49.12 10.56
CA LEU A 212 -24.12 -47.98 9.67
C LEU A 212 -23.06 -46.88 9.74
N PHE A 213 -22.45 -46.64 10.91
CA PHE A 213 -21.34 -45.67 11.05
C PHE A 213 -20.05 -46.18 10.40
N GLU A 214 -19.80 -47.48 10.45
CA GLU A 214 -18.63 -48.12 9.86
C GLU A 214 -18.78 -48.36 8.34
N HIS A 215 -19.98 -48.69 7.89
CA HIS A 215 -20.30 -49.09 6.51
C HIS A 215 -21.18 -48.04 5.80
N ALA A 216 -20.92 -46.76 6.05
CA ALA A 216 -21.73 -45.65 5.55
C ALA A 216 -21.94 -45.72 4.01
N GLY A 217 -23.09 -46.25 3.59
CA GLY A 217 -23.63 -46.12 2.23
C GLY A 217 -24.34 -44.78 2.01
N THR A 218 -24.40 -43.93 3.03
CA THR A 218 -24.79 -42.53 2.92
C THR A 218 -23.55 -41.68 2.69
N ALA A 219 -23.58 -40.85 1.65
CA ALA A 219 -22.44 -40.04 1.26
C ALA A 219 -21.94 -39.18 2.43
N LYS A 220 -20.64 -39.24 2.72
CA LYS A 220 -20.04 -38.51 3.83
C LYS A 220 -19.94 -37.04 3.45
N ILE A 221 -20.92 -36.24 3.81
CA ILE A 221 -20.89 -34.81 3.50
C ILE A 221 -19.92 -34.11 4.46
N LYS A 222 -18.86 -33.51 3.92
CA LYS A 222 -18.01 -32.56 4.64
C LYS A 222 -18.31 -31.14 4.21
N THR A 223 -18.44 -30.27 5.19
CA THR A 223 -18.53 -28.84 4.97
C THR A 223 -17.13 -28.25 4.94
N ASP A 224 -16.77 -27.54 3.88
CA ASP A 224 -15.49 -26.84 3.80
C ASP A 224 -15.46 -25.56 4.67
N MET A 225 -14.32 -24.88 4.71
CA MET A 225 -14.11 -23.65 5.47
C MET A 225 -14.94 -22.45 4.96
N TYR A 226 -15.63 -22.59 3.83
CA TYR A 226 -16.50 -21.58 3.22
C TYR A 226 -17.99 -21.94 3.33
N GLY A 227 -18.33 -23.07 3.96
CA GLY A 227 -19.70 -23.51 4.17
C GLY A 227 -20.28 -24.38 3.06
N HIS A 228 -19.48 -24.78 2.07
CA HIS A 228 -19.94 -25.65 0.98
C HIS A 228 -19.92 -27.12 1.39
N GLN A 229 -21.02 -27.82 1.12
CA GLN A 229 -21.15 -29.25 1.37
C GLN A 229 -20.55 -30.05 0.21
N GLN A 230 -19.57 -30.89 0.50
CA GLN A 230 -18.89 -31.78 -0.44
C GLN A 230 -19.11 -33.23 -0.04
N LEU A 231 -19.36 -34.10 -1.01
CA LEU A 231 -19.40 -35.55 -0.78
C LEU A 231 -17.96 -36.07 -0.67
N ILE A 232 -17.68 -36.85 0.38
CA ILE A 232 -16.46 -37.64 0.56
C ILE A 232 -16.78 -39.09 0.22
#